data_AF-A0A382PI24-F1
#
_entry.id   AF-A0A382PI24-F1
#
_cell.length_a   1.000
_cell.length_b   1.000
_cell.length_c   1.000
_cell.angle_alpha   90.00
_cell.angle_beta   90.00
_cell.angle_gamma   90.00
#
_symmetry.space_group_name_H-M   'P 1'
#
loop_
_entity.id
_entity.type
_entity.pdbx_description
1 polymer ?
#
loop_
_entity_poly.entity_id
_entity_poly.type
_entity_poly.pdbx_seq_one_letter_code
_entity_poly.pdbx_strand_id
1 'polypeptide(L)'
;MKFYFSLLMFISISLFAQDQTFNLKDGTVIVGSIQEETETTFIIQTKYGSVTLNKGELVRIEYEVKLKSGETFSGIKLSETDISIKLDTKLGILDIQKLDILDMKESG
;
A
#
# COMPACT_ATOMS: atom_id res chain seq x y z
N MET A 1 7.76 -27.69 51.46
CA MET A 1 6.89 -26.50 51.24
C MET A 1 7.36 -25.87 49.93
N LYS A 2 6.66 -26.04 48.80
CA LYS A 2 5.53 -25.18 48.35
C LYS A 2 5.82 -23.70 48.61
N PHE A 3 6.18 -22.94 47.58
CA PHE A 3 5.34 -21.86 47.02
C PHE A 3 5.88 -21.40 45.65
N TYR A 4 4.91 -21.16 44.78
CA TYR A 4 4.92 -20.79 43.37
C TYR A 4 5.49 -19.39 43.14
N PHE A 5 6.26 -19.19 42.06
CA PHE A 5 6.07 -18.08 41.11
C PHE A 5 7.11 -18.17 39.98
N SER A 6 6.68 -18.36 38.73
CA SER A 6 7.28 -17.57 37.65
C SER A 6 6.29 -17.51 36.50
N LEU A 7 5.36 -16.58 36.70
CA LEU A 7 4.90 -15.62 35.71
C LEU A 7 4.94 -16.09 34.24
N LEU A 8 3.79 -16.61 33.84
CA LEU A 8 3.34 -16.72 32.46
C LEU A 8 3.44 -15.33 31.78
N MET A 9 4.49 -15.07 31.00
CA MET A 9 4.56 -13.91 30.11
C MET A 9 4.08 -14.35 28.72
N PHE A 10 2.77 -14.40 28.53
CA PHE A 10 2.20 -14.38 27.17
C PHE A 10 2.52 -13.00 26.60
N ILE A 11 3.61 -12.91 25.83
CA ILE A 11 3.83 -11.76 24.96
C ILE A 11 2.80 -11.91 23.84
N SER A 12 1.61 -11.33 24.02
CA SER A 12 0.70 -11.09 22.91
C SER A 12 1.36 -10.04 22.04
N ILE A 13 2.11 -10.50 21.04
CA ILE A 13 2.62 -9.65 19.96
C ILE A 13 1.36 -9.13 19.25
N SER A 14 0.93 -7.92 19.60
CA SER A 14 -0.12 -7.24 18.85
C SER A 14 0.46 -6.98 17.46
N LEU A 15 0.00 -7.74 16.48
CA LEU A 15 0.15 -7.42 15.06
C LEU A 15 -0.52 -6.05 14.86
N PHE A 16 0.27 -4.98 14.95
CA PHE A 16 -0.19 -3.65 14.64
C PHE A 16 -0.50 -3.62 13.15
N ALA A 17 -1.79 -3.76 12.81
CA ALA A 17 -2.25 -3.42 11.48
C ALA A 17 -2.08 -1.90 11.35
N GLN A 18 -1.11 -1.47 10.54
CA GLN A 18 -0.82 -0.06 10.35
C GLN A 18 -1.93 0.57 9.51
N ASP A 19 -2.46 1.70 9.96
CA ASP A 19 -3.44 2.46 9.18
C ASP A 19 -2.84 2.94 7.86
N GLN A 20 -3.59 2.73 6.79
CA GLN A 20 -3.27 3.16 5.43
C GLN A 20 -4.29 4.21 4.97
N THR A 21 -3.85 5.10 4.08
CA THR A 21 -4.69 6.13 3.48
C THR A 21 -5.02 5.75 2.04
N PHE A 22 -6.30 5.70 1.72
CA PHE A 22 -6.84 5.37 0.40
C PHE A 22 -7.54 6.60 -0.17
N ASN A 23 -7.09 7.05 -1.32
CA ASN A 23 -7.69 8.17 -2.04
C ASN A 23 -8.56 7.62 -3.17
N LEU A 24 -9.84 8.01 -3.20
CA LEU A 24 -10.82 7.59 -4.18
C LEU A 24 -10.97 8.66 -5.28
N LYS A 25 -11.39 8.23 -6.47
CA LYS A 25 -11.57 9.07 -7.66
C LYS A 25 -12.57 10.22 -7.46
N ASP A 26 -13.51 10.07 -6.53
CA ASP A 26 -14.50 11.07 -6.16
C ASP A 26 -13.94 12.12 -5.17
N GLY A 27 -12.68 11.99 -4.74
CA GLY A 27 -12.04 12.85 -3.75
C GLY A 27 -12.24 12.38 -2.31
N THR A 28 -12.96 11.28 -2.07
CA THR A 28 -13.11 10.69 -0.74
C THR A 28 -11.76 10.12 -0.27
N VAL A 29 -11.42 10.38 0.99
CA VAL A 29 -10.22 9.84 1.64
C VAL A 29 -10.64 8.89 2.76
N ILE A 30 -10.22 7.63 2.66
CA ILE A 30 -10.47 6.60 3.66
C ILE A 30 -9.17 6.32 4.39
N VAL A 31 -9.19 6.38 5.73
CA VAL A 31 -8.04 6.03 6.58
C VAL A 31 -8.43 4.89 7.50
N GLY A 32 -7.65 3.80 7.47
CA GLY A 32 -7.87 2.64 8.31
C GLY A 32 -6.94 1.47 7.97
N SER A 33 -7.11 0.36 8.69
CA SER A 33 -6.28 -0.83 8.51
C SER A 33 -6.97 -1.87 7.62
N ILE A 34 -6.24 -2.45 6.68
CA ILE A 34 -6.75 -3.55 5.85
C ILE A 34 -6.95 -4.78 6.75
N GLN A 35 -8.19 -5.27 6.80
CA GLN A 35 -8.55 -6.53 7.46
C GLN A 35 -8.57 -7.69 6.47
N GLU A 36 -9.03 -7.43 5.25
CA GLU A 36 -9.12 -8.43 4.18
C GLU A 36 -8.86 -7.77 2.82
N GLU A 37 -8.19 -8.50 1.93
CA GLU A 37 -7.93 -8.09 0.55
C GLU A 37 -8.40 -9.20 -0.39
N THR A 38 -9.31 -8.88 -1.31
CA THR A 38 -9.70 -9.75 -2.42
C THR A 38 -9.08 -9.24 -3.73
N GLU A 39 -9.35 -9.91 -4.86
CA GLU A 39 -8.89 -9.43 -6.17
C GLU A 39 -9.41 -8.01 -6.51
N THR A 40 -10.62 -7.65 -6.07
CA THR A 40 -11.29 -6.41 -6.50
C THR A 40 -11.62 -5.46 -5.35
N THR A 41 -11.53 -5.88 -4.10
CA THR A 41 -11.93 -5.09 -2.93
C THR A 41 -10.95 -5.17 -1.78
N PHE A 42 -10.96 -4.13 -0.94
CA PHE A 42 -10.37 -4.12 0.39
C PHE A 42 -11.49 -4.02 1.43
N ILE A 43 -11.38 -4.77 2.53
CA ILE A 43 -12.16 -4.54 3.75
C ILE A 43 -11.28 -3.76 4.71
N ILE A 44 -11.64 -2.50 4.95
CA ILE A 44 -10.84 -1.56 5.74
C ILE A 44 -11.55 -1.29 7.05
N GLN A 45 -10.90 -1.58 8.17
CA GLN A 45 -11.37 -1.16 9.48
C GLN A 45 -10.97 0.30 9.71
N THR A 46 -11.96 1.18 9.64
CA THR A 46 -11.80 2.60 9.97
C THR A 46 -12.22 2.86 11.41
N LYS A 47 -11.97 4.07 11.91
CA LYS A 47 -12.47 4.51 13.23
C LYS A 47 -14.01 4.58 13.33
N TYR A 48 -14.72 4.56 12.19
CA TYR A 48 -16.18 4.62 12.13
C TYR A 48 -16.83 3.24 11.89
N GLY A 49 -16.02 2.20 11.69
CA GLY A 49 -16.50 0.87 11.33
C GLY A 49 -15.76 0.29 10.12
N SER A 50 -16.18 -0.90 9.72
CA SER A 50 -15.65 -1.59 8.55
C SER A 50 -16.26 -1.02 7.26
N VAL A 51 -15.41 -0.75 6.27
CA VAL A 51 -15.78 -0.22 4.95
C VAL A 51 -15.26 -1.15 3.87
N THR A 52 -16.13 -1.50 2.92
CA THR A 52 -15.73 -2.22 1.71
C THR A 52 -15.34 -1.21 0.63
N LEU A 53 -14.07 -1.20 0.25
CA LEU A 53 -13.53 -0.32 -0.78
C LEU A 53 -13.29 -1.09 -2.07
N ASN A 54 -13.82 -0.60 -3.20
CA ASN A 54 -13.53 -1.16 -4.52
C ASN A 54 -12.19 -0.64 -5.05
N LYS A 55 -11.26 -1.54 -5.43
CA LYS A 55 -9.95 -1.17 -6.00
C LYS A 55 -10.06 -0.42 -7.34
N GLY A 56 -11.20 -0.49 -8.01
CA GLY A 56 -11.53 0.30 -9.20
C GLY A 56 -11.87 1.76 -8.91
N GLU A 57 -12.25 2.09 -7.67
CA GLU A 57 -12.56 3.45 -7.23
C GLU A 57 -11.34 4.20 -6.72
N LEU A 58 -10.23 3.49 -6.45
CA LEU A 58 -8.96 4.11 -6.13
C LEU A 58 -8.49 5.02 -7.26
N VAL A 59 -7.89 6.14 -6.89
CA VAL A 59 -7.21 7.05 -7.81
C VAL A 59 -6.08 6.27 -8.50
N ARG A 60 -6.29 5.93 -9.78
CA ARG A 60 -5.30 5.29 -10.65
C ARG A 60 -4.60 6.39 -11.42
N ILE A 61 -3.42 6.77 -10.97
CA ILE A 61 -2.58 7.74 -11.65
C ILE A 61 -1.60 6.95 -12.51
N GLU A 62 -1.60 7.21 -13.80
CA GLU A 62 -0.56 6.71 -14.69
C GLU A 62 0.70 7.55 -14.46
N TYR A 63 1.84 6.90 -14.29
CA TYR A 63 3.13 7.54 -14.13
C TYR A 63 4.04 7.16 -15.29
N GLU A 64 4.81 8.13 -15.74
CA GLU A 64 5.97 7.91 -16.60
C GLU A 64 7.22 8.04 -15.73
N VAL A 65 7.96 6.94 -15.59
CA VAL A 65 9.18 6.84 -14.80
C VAL A 65 10.36 6.68 -15.75
N LYS A 66 11.28 7.63 -15.73
CA LYS A 66 12.54 7.56 -16.48
C LYS A 66 13.66 7.13 -15.55
N LEU A 67 14.37 6.06 -15.90
CA LEU A 67 15.52 5.58 -15.16
C LEU A 67 16.81 6.29 -15.58
N LYS A 68 17.79 6.26 -14.68
CA LYS A 68 19.16 6.71 -14.95
C LYS A 68 19.85 5.87 -16.04
N SER A 69 19.41 4.64 -16.26
CA SER A 69 19.84 3.80 -17.39
C SER A 69 19.41 4.36 -18.76
N GLY A 70 18.44 5.26 -18.78
CA GLY A 70 17.83 5.82 -20.00
C GLY A 70 16.50 5.16 -20.38
N GLU A 71 16.12 4.06 -19.72
CA GLU A 71 14.82 3.40 -19.92
C GLU A 71 13.67 4.27 -19.41
N THR A 72 12.51 4.16 -20.06
CA THR A 72 11.29 4.86 -19.64
C THR A 72 10.15 3.86 -19.55
N PHE A 73 9.48 3.84 -18.41
CA PHE A 73 8.35 2.97 -18.12
C PHE A 73 7.10 3.81 -17.89
N SER A 74 5.99 3.39 -18.49
CA SER A 74 4.67 3.99 -18.27
C SER A 74 3.74 2.94 -17.66
N GLY A 75 3.03 3.31 -16.60
CA GLY A 75 2.14 2.38 -15.91
C GLY A 75 1.38 2.99 -14.75
N ILE A 76 0.50 2.21 -14.13
CA ILE A 76 -0.29 2.66 -12.98
C ILE A 76 0.54 2.44 -11.72
N LYS A 77 0.72 3.47 -10.90
CA LYS A 77 1.39 3.32 -9.60
C LYS A 77 0.52 2.49 -8.66
N LEU A 78 1.00 1.31 -8.28
CA LEU A 78 0.32 0.42 -7.34
C LEU A 78 0.64 0.74 -5.89
N SER A 79 1.90 1.06 -5.61
CA SER A 79 2.37 1.39 -4.27
C SER A 79 3.66 2.19 -4.33
N GLU A 80 3.90 3.01 -3.31
CA GLU A 80 5.14 3.75 -3.14
C GLU A 80 5.62 3.62 -1.70
N THR A 81 6.90 3.27 -1.54
CA THR A 81 7.60 3.26 -0.25
C THR A 81 8.68 4.35 -0.26
N ASP A 82 9.41 4.52 0.85
CA ASP A 82 10.51 5.48 0.90
C ASP A 82 11.67 5.13 -0.06
N ILE A 83 11.80 3.86 -0.45
CA ILE A 83 12.93 3.36 -1.23
C ILE A 83 12.55 2.88 -2.64
N SER A 84 11.30 2.47 -2.86
CA SER A 84 10.88 1.90 -4.14
C SER A 84 9.45 2.28 -4.52
N ILE A 85 9.16 2.18 -5.81
CA ILE A 85 7.83 2.33 -6.39
C ILE A 85 7.47 1.06 -7.15
N LYS A 86 6.23 0.60 -6.96
CA LYS A 86 5.66 -0.52 -7.70
C LYS A 86 4.76 0.02 -8.80
N LEU A 87 5.11 -0.25 -10.05
CA LEU A 87 4.47 0.28 -11.25
C LEU A 87 3.89 -0.86 -12.07
N ASP A 88 2.58 -0.85 -12.31
CA ASP A 88 1.90 -1.80 -13.20
C ASP A 88 2.00 -1.30 -14.65
N THR A 89 2.92 -1.89 -15.40
CA THR A 89 3.18 -1.52 -16.80
C THR A 89 2.55 -2.54 -17.75
N LYS A 90 2.51 -2.23 -19.05
CA LYS A 90 2.05 -3.19 -20.08
C LYS A 90 2.87 -4.48 -20.14
N LEU A 91 4.08 -4.49 -19.56
CA LEU A 91 4.97 -5.65 -19.49
C LEU A 91 4.81 -6.44 -18.19
N GLY A 92 4.00 -5.94 -17.26
CA GLY A 92 3.80 -6.49 -15.93
C GLY A 92 4.17 -5.50 -14.81
N ILE A 93 4.12 -6.01 -13.58
CA ILE A 93 4.41 -5.25 -12.38
C ILE A 93 5.93 -5.12 -12.21
N LEU A 94 6.42 -3.89 -12.19
CA LEU A 94 7.83 -3.54 -11.96
C LEU A 94 8.00 -2.95 -10.57
N ASP A 95 9.05 -3.38 -9.86
CA ASP A 95 9.51 -2.75 -8.62
C ASP A 95 10.77 -1.96 -8.94
N ILE A 96 10.69 -0.63 -8.89
CA ILE A 96 11.74 0.30 -9.31
C ILE A 96 12.30 0.98 -8.06
N GLN A 97 13.61 0.90 -7.85
CA GLN A 97 14.24 1.64 -6.76
C GLN A 97 14.27 3.13 -7.07
N LYS A 98 13.89 3.96 -6.09
CA LYS A 98 13.91 5.43 -6.22
C LYS A 98 15.31 5.98 -6.51
N LEU A 99 16.36 5.27 -6.09
CA LEU A 99 17.75 5.61 -6.40
C LEU A 99 18.06 5.50 -7.90
N ASP A 100 17.35 4.66 -8.64
CA ASP A 100 17.55 4.45 -10.07
C ASP A 100 16.66 5.37 -10.92
N ILE A 101 15.70 6.05 -10.31
CA ILE A 101 14.83 7.02 -10.97
C ILE A 101 15.61 8.30 -11.26
N LEU A 102 15.57 8.72 -12.53
CA LEU A 102 16.05 10.01 -12.98
C LEU A 102 14.93 11.06 -12.91
N ASP A 103 13.73 10.70 -13.36
CA ASP A 103 12.56 11.57 -13.39
C ASP A 103 11.28 10.75 -13.25
N MET A 104 10.26 11.32 -12.62
CA MET A 104 8.94 10.70 -12.46
C MET A 104 7.86 11.77 -12.57
N LYS A 105 6.95 11.59 -13.53
CA LYS A 105 5.84 12.50 -13.77
C LYS A 105 4.51 11.76 -13.84
N GLU A 106 3.46 12.43 -13.41
CA GLU A 106 2.09 11.98 -13.62
C GLU A 106 1.73 12.18 -15.09
N SER A 107 1.30 11.11 -15.74
CA SER A 107 0.78 11.12 -17.10
C SER A 107 -0.73 11.33 -17.01
N GLY A 108 -1.16 12.56 -17.32
CA GLY A 108 -2.57 12.98 -17.35
C GLY A 108 -3.20 12.80 -18.71
#